data_AF-A0A6I5WDH1-F1
#
_entry.id   AF-A0A6I5WDH1-F1
#
_cell.length_a   1.000
_cell.length_b   1.000
_cell.length_c   1.000
_cell.angle_alpha   90.00
_cell.angle_beta   90.00
_cell.angle_gamma   90.00
#
_symmetry.space_group_name_H-M   'P 1'
#
loop_
_entity.id
_entity.type
_entity.pdbx_description
1 polymer ?
#
loop_
_entity_poly.entity_id
_entity_poly.type
_entity_poly.pdbx_seq_one_letter_code
_entity_poly.pdbx_strand_id
1 'polypeptide(L)'
;MGADMALRSLYLPTGHTINRTAATDTIRQLCREATIADLRVLLDHGWIDDQVPYSEDTWTEEALTARAATLRQAAETELIQLFDRFARSLGHRDVTRHRFDNGDEGIDAYETGGLSWGDGPTEAYDAWDVVHDTGRLPATWSDQFGAAAGLLHPVGRRPGRHHRHLPSLGLTRPTTKGALMSRVIRRIDRGARTIDGIDLHLTELVWDDGGRSFEVRRTDTDLDLTEDGCLDTWPTDEHLANLLRDHAGSWSCLGCGAAIGGRQTDLITDHVRDCDAADRSPAGPRDR
;
A
#
# COMPACT_ATOMS: atom_id res chain seq x y z
N MET A 1 11.72 -5.93 -21.27
CA MET A 1 10.80 -5.59 -20.16
C MET A 1 9.73 -4.69 -20.73
N GLY A 2 8.45 -5.04 -20.58
CA GLY A 2 7.36 -4.14 -20.95
C GLY A 2 7.13 -3.14 -19.82
N ALA A 3 6.76 -1.90 -20.17
CA ALA A 3 6.30 -0.93 -19.18
C ALA A 3 4.79 -1.12 -19.02
N ASP A 4 4.35 -1.46 -17.81
CA ASP A 4 2.93 -1.53 -17.48
C ASP A 4 2.40 -0.12 -17.26
N MET A 5 1.17 0.14 -17.73
CA MET A 5 0.44 1.36 -17.40
C MET A 5 0.03 1.31 -15.93
N ALA A 6 0.36 2.37 -15.19
CA ALA A 6 -0.02 2.56 -13.80
C ALA A 6 -1.00 3.72 -13.67
N LEU A 7 -1.99 3.59 -12.80
CA LEU A 7 -2.91 4.65 -12.42
C LEU A 7 -2.65 5.00 -10.95
N ARG A 8 -2.54 6.29 -10.64
CA ARG A 8 -2.48 6.78 -9.26
C ARG A 8 -3.73 7.57 -8.95
N SER A 9 -4.27 7.32 -7.76
CA SER A 9 -5.47 7.96 -7.25
C SER A 9 -5.19 8.58 -5.89
N LEU A 10 -5.62 9.82 -5.71
CA LEU A 10 -5.46 10.60 -4.49
C LEU A 10 -6.81 11.18 -4.07
N TYR A 11 -7.04 11.31 -2.77
CA TYR A 11 -8.34 11.71 -2.24
C TYR A 11 -8.20 12.89 -1.29
N LEU A 12 -9.09 13.88 -1.43
CA LEU A 12 -9.22 15.05 -0.56
C LEU A 12 -10.69 15.23 -0.17
N PRO A 13 -11.00 15.77 1.02
CA PRO A 13 -12.37 16.18 1.30
C PRO A 13 -12.84 17.26 0.30
N THR A 14 -14.11 17.24 -0.09
CA THR A 14 -14.65 18.19 -1.08
C THR A 14 -14.39 19.63 -0.67
N GLY A 15 -13.80 20.41 -1.58
CA GLY A 15 -13.53 21.84 -1.35
C GLY A 15 -12.32 22.11 -0.47
N HIS A 16 -11.61 21.08 0.00
CA HIS A 16 -10.33 21.24 0.65
C HIS A 16 -9.20 21.37 -0.38
N THR A 17 -8.18 22.14 0.00
CA THR A 17 -6.90 22.20 -0.70
C THR A 17 -5.83 21.49 0.14
N ILE A 18 -4.75 21.05 -0.51
CA ILE A 18 -3.58 20.53 0.19
C ILE A 18 -3.10 21.55 1.23
N ASN A 19 -2.92 21.09 2.47
CA ASN A 19 -2.31 21.88 3.53
C ASN A 19 -0.78 21.95 3.35
N ARG A 20 -0.34 22.84 2.46
CA ARG A 20 1.08 22.98 2.10
C ARG A 20 1.94 23.35 3.30
N THR A 21 1.45 24.21 4.18
CA THR A 21 2.19 24.66 5.36
C THR A 21 2.50 23.48 6.28
N ALA A 22 1.48 22.68 6.65
CA ALA A 22 1.67 21.55 7.54
C ALA A 22 2.57 20.46 6.93
N ALA A 23 2.40 20.16 5.64
CA ALA A 23 3.26 19.22 4.94
C ALA A 23 4.72 19.69 4.88
N THR A 24 4.95 20.97 4.56
CA THR A 24 6.30 21.56 4.54
C THR A 24 6.95 21.48 5.92
N ASP A 25 6.23 21.82 6.99
CA ASP A 25 6.77 21.75 8.34
C ASP A 25 7.10 20.31 8.76
N THR A 26 6.30 19.34 8.32
CA THR A 26 6.54 17.90 8.51
C THR A 26 7.79 17.45 7.75
N ILE A 27 7.96 17.86 6.49
CA ILE A 27 9.18 17.59 5.70
C ILE A 27 10.42 18.16 6.41
N ARG A 28 10.37 19.42 6.86
CA ARG A 28 11.48 20.03 7.61
C ARG A 28 11.81 19.29 8.89
N GLN A 29 10.80 18.78 9.59
CA GLN A 29 11.02 18.01 10.81
C GLN A 29 11.70 16.67 10.49
N LEU A 30 11.15 15.91 9.55
CA LEU A 30 11.69 14.61 9.16
C LEU A 30 13.12 14.72 8.63
N CYS A 31 13.41 15.71 7.78
CA CYS A 31 14.78 15.94 7.30
C CYS A 31 15.74 16.33 8.43
N ARG A 32 15.32 17.15 9.40
CA ARG A 32 16.18 17.48 10.56
C ARG A 32 16.47 16.27 11.44
N GLU A 33 15.49 15.37 11.59
CA GLU A 33 15.57 14.19 12.45
C GLU A 33 16.11 12.94 11.71
N ALA A 34 16.33 13.03 10.40
CA ALA A 34 16.75 11.92 9.55
C ALA A 34 18.02 11.24 10.08
N THR A 35 17.94 9.92 10.23
CA THR A 35 19.07 9.07 10.61
C THR A 35 20.02 8.88 9.42
N ILE A 36 21.19 8.29 9.66
CA ILE A 36 22.12 7.95 8.57
C ILE A 36 21.49 6.91 7.61
N ALA A 37 20.68 6.00 8.13
CA ALA A 37 19.94 5.04 7.32
C ALA A 37 18.92 5.75 6.41
N ASP A 38 18.17 6.72 6.92
CA ASP A 38 17.21 7.48 6.12
C ASP A 38 17.91 8.26 5.00
N LEU A 39 19.03 8.92 5.32
CA LEU A 39 19.83 9.66 4.34
C LEU A 39 20.40 8.73 3.25
N ARG A 40 20.78 7.50 3.62
CA ARG A 40 21.25 6.50 2.67
C ARG A 40 20.15 6.07 1.72
N VAL A 41 18.93 5.82 2.22
CA VAL A 41 17.76 5.52 1.38
C VAL A 41 17.53 6.65 0.37
N LEU A 42 17.55 7.91 0.80
CA LEU A 42 17.37 9.05 -0.10
C LEU A 42 18.45 9.15 -1.17
N LEU A 43 19.71 8.85 -0.84
CA LEU A 43 20.82 8.81 -1.80
C LEU A 43 20.68 7.66 -2.79
N ASP A 44 20.49 6.44 -2.29
CA ASP A 44 20.43 5.20 -3.08
C ASP A 44 19.28 5.24 -4.11
N HIS A 45 18.23 6.02 -3.81
CA HIS A 45 17.09 6.21 -4.70
C HIS A 45 17.11 7.55 -5.47
N GLY A 46 18.18 8.34 -5.37
CA GLY A 46 18.38 9.54 -6.17
C GLY A 46 17.46 10.71 -5.82
N TRP A 47 16.87 10.73 -4.62
CA TRP A 47 16.06 11.88 -4.15
C TRP A 47 16.90 13.09 -3.82
N ILE A 48 18.14 12.86 -3.38
CA ILE A 48 19.11 13.90 -3.13
C ILE A 48 20.32 13.64 -3.99
N ASP A 49 20.67 14.63 -4.81
CA ASP A 49 21.94 14.64 -5.49
C ASP A 49 23.00 15.12 -4.51
N ASP A 50 24.14 14.48 -4.56
CA ASP A 50 25.32 14.91 -3.87
C ASP A 50 26.33 15.24 -4.96
N GLN A 51 26.87 16.45 -4.95
CA GLN A 51 27.81 16.87 -6.00
C GLN A 51 29.15 16.10 -5.97
N VAL A 52 29.21 14.94 -5.30
CA VAL A 52 30.40 14.10 -5.20
C VAL A 52 30.25 12.93 -6.16
N PRO A 53 31.30 12.58 -6.92
CA PRO A 53 31.25 11.45 -7.82
C PRO A 53 30.84 10.17 -7.09
N TYR A 54 29.77 9.53 -7.58
CA TYR A 54 29.36 8.17 -7.25
C TYR A 54 30.52 7.22 -7.57
N SER A 55 31.31 6.87 -6.57
CA SER A 55 32.08 5.64 -6.55
C SER A 55 31.55 4.81 -5.38
N GLU A 56 31.39 3.50 -5.56
CA GLU A 56 30.83 2.62 -4.51
C GLU A 56 31.62 2.71 -3.19
N ASP A 57 32.90 3.14 -3.27
CA ASP A 57 33.79 3.34 -2.13
C ASP A 57 33.59 4.69 -1.40
N THR A 58 32.80 5.63 -1.93
CA THR A 58 32.69 7.00 -1.36
C THR A 58 31.72 7.09 -0.17
N TRP A 59 30.80 6.14 -0.02
CA TRP A 59 29.69 6.21 0.95
C TRP A 59 29.82 5.24 2.12
N THR A 60 30.94 5.35 2.83
CA THR A 60 31.08 4.72 4.15
C THR A 60 30.15 5.37 5.17
N GLU A 61 29.81 4.66 6.24
CA GLU A 61 28.98 5.20 7.33
C GLU A 61 29.64 6.42 7.99
N GLU A 62 30.97 6.43 8.08
CA GLU A 62 31.76 7.57 8.56
C GLU A 62 31.62 8.79 7.65
N ALA A 63 31.70 8.61 6.33
CA ALA A 63 31.52 9.68 5.35
C ALA A 63 30.09 10.25 5.39
N LEU A 64 29.08 9.40 5.48
CA LEU A 64 27.68 9.83 5.64
C LEU A 64 27.49 10.60 6.95
N THR A 65 28.07 10.12 8.06
CA THR A 65 27.99 10.79 9.36
C THR A 65 28.64 12.17 9.31
N ALA A 66 29.82 12.30 8.71
CA ALA A 66 30.51 13.57 8.56
C ALA A 66 29.72 14.59 7.72
N ARG A 67 28.87 14.11 6.78
CA ARG A 67 28.10 14.94 5.85
C ARG A 67 26.62 15.06 6.20
N ALA A 68 26.17 14.45 7.30
CA ALA A 68 24.76 14.33 7.63
C ALA A 68 24.03 15.68 7.66
N ALA A 69 24.63 16.74 8.21
CA ALA A 69 24.01 18.05 8.24
C ALA A 69 23.73 18.62 6.84
N THR A 70 24.70 18.50 5.92
CA THR A 70 24.55 18.94 4.52
C THR A 70 23.52 18.10 3.79
N LEU A 71 23.54 16.77 3.96
CA LEU A 71 22.59 15.86 3.34
C LEU A 71 21.15 16.11 3.81
N ARG A 72 20.95 16.36 5.11
CA ARG A 72 19.63 16.74 5.66
C ARG A 72 19.10 18.03 5.05
N GLN A 73 19.96 19.03 4.87
CA GLN A 73 19.57 20.29 4.24
C GLN A 73 19.24 20.13 2.75
N ALA A 74 20.02 19.31 2.04
CA ALA A 74 19.73 18.96 0.64
C ALA A 74 18.38 18.23 0.52
N ALA A 75 18.15 17.23 1.38
CA ALA A 75 16.88 16.49 1.46
C ALA A 75 15.69 17.40 1.73
N GLU A 76 15.81 18.31 2.71
CA GLU A 76 14.77 19.30 2.98
C GLU A 76 14.45 20.14 1.74
N THR A 77 15.48 20.62 1.04
CA THR A 77 15.32 21.47 -0.14
C THR A 77 14.63 20.73 -1.28
N GLU A 78 15.11 19.52 -1.61
CA GLU A 78 14.56 18.72 -2.70
C GLU A 78 13.14 18.26 -2.42
N LEU A 79 12.87 17.69 -1.23
CA LEU A 79 11.55 17.19 -0.88
C LEU A 79 10.50 18.31 -0.83
N ILE A 80 10.85 19.52 -0.38
CA ILE A 80 9.95 20.68 -0.45
C ILE A 80 9.66 21.04 -1.92
N GLN A 81 10.67 21.08 -2.79
CA GLN A 81 10.46 21.39 -4.22
C GLN A 81 9.59 20.35 -4.91
N LEU A 82 9.78 19.07 -4.60
CA LEU A 82 8.98 17.96 -5.10
C LEU A 82 7.54 18.05 -4.60
N PHE A 83 7.35 18.34 -3.31
CA PHE A 83 6.03 18.54 -2.74
C PHE A 83 5.30 19.75 -3.36
N ASP A 84 6.00 20.85 -3.64
CA ASP A 84 5.44 22.00 -4.35
C ASP A 84 5.09 21.68 -5.82
N ARG A 85 5.85 20.80 -6.46
CA ARG A 85 5.51 20.28 -7.80
C ARG A 85 4.26 19.42 -7.74
N PHE A 86 4.18 18.49 -6.78
CA PHE A 86 3.01 17.69 -6.48
C PHE A 86 1.77 18.57 -6.28
N ALA A 87 1.84 19.54 -5.37
CA ALA A 87 0.69 20.37 -5.04
C ALA A 87 0.25 21.30 -6.17
N ARG A 88 1.11 21.59 -7.16
CA ARG A 88 0.74 22.30 -8.40
C ARG A 88 0.14 21.36 -9.44
N SER A 89 0.61 20.12 -9.50
CA SER A 89 0.14 19.13 -10.48
C SER A 89 -1.35 18.81 -10.35
N LEU A 90 -1.96 18.96 -9.16
CA LEU A 90 -3.40 18.73 -8.99
C LEU A 90 -4.29 19.60 -9.91
N GLY A 91 -3.78 20.73 -10.40
CA GLY A 91 -4.46 21.60 -11.37
C GLY A 91 -3.95 21.47 -12.80
N HIS A 92 -3.04 20.54 -13.08
CA HIS A 92 -2.51 20.33 -14.44
C HIS A 92 -3.51 19.56 -15.32
N ARG A 93 -3.29 19.64 -16.64
CA ARG A 93 -4.13 19.03 -17.68
C ARG A 93 -4.11 17.51 -17.69
N ASP A 94 -3.10 16.90 -17.08
CA ASP A 94 -2.83 15.46 -17.01
C ASP A 94 -3.34 14.83 -15.69
N VAL A 95 -4.08 15.61 -14.90
CA VAL A 95 -4.80 15.14 -13.71
C VAL A 95 -6.30 15.28 -13.95
N THR A 96 -7.03 14.18 -13.79
CA THR A 96 -8.50 14.19 -13.84
C THR A 96 -9.04 14.29 -12.43
N ARG A 97 -10.01 15.19 -12.20
CA ARG A 97 -10.69 15.34 -10.91
C ARG A 97 -12.13 14.81 -11.02
N HIS A 98 -12.47 13.90 -10.13
CA HIS A 98 -13.82 13.39 -9.92
C HIS A 98 -14.34 13.88 -8.58
N ARG A 99 -15.57 14.41 -8.55
CA ARG A 99 -16.20 14.88 -7.31
C ARG A 99 -17.34 13.96 -6.93
N PHE A 100 -17.32 13.49 -5.69
CA PHE A 100 -18.34 12.69 -5.05
C PHE A 100 -18.87 13.46 -3.84
N ASP A 101 -19.96 14.20 -4.00
CA ASP A 101 -20.49 15.13 -2.99
C ASP A 101 -22.00 14.92 -2.81
N ASN A 102 -22.48 15.04 -1.57
CA ASN A 102 -23.91 14.98 -1.22
C ASN A 102 -24.49 16.34 -0.79
N GLY A 103 -23.70 17.42 -0.84
CA GLY A 103 -24.10 18.80 -0.56
C GLY A 103 -23.37 19.43 0.61
N ASP A 104 -23.10 18.66 1.67
CA ASP A 104 -22.42 19.12 2.89
C ASP A 104 -21.09 18.39 3.15
N GLU A 105 -20.95 17.16 2.66
CA GLU A 105 -19.75 16.33 2.81
C GLU A 105 -19.46 15.56 1.51
N GLY A 106 -18.17 15.42 1.19
CA GLY A 106 -17.78 14.66 0.01
C GLY A 106 -16.28 14.45 -0.13
N ILE A 107 -15.91 13.83 -1.23
CA ILE A 107 -14.54 13.53 -1.61
C ILE A 107 -14.29 14.01 -3.04
N ASP A 108 -13.19 14.72 -3.24
CA ASP A 108 -12.58 14.94 -4.55
C ASP A 108 -11.49 13.87 -4.75
N ALA A 109 -11.66 13.03 -5.76
CA ALA A 109 -10.65 12.08 -6.22
C ALA A 109 -9.87 12.68 -7.39
N TYR A 110 -8.55 12.59 -7.34
CA TYR A 110 -7.63 13.03 -8.38
C TYR A 110 -6.95 11.80 -8.95
N GLU A 111 -6.90 11.69 -10.28
CA GLU A 111 -6.30 10.57 -10.97
C GLU A 111 -5.28 11.04 -12.00
N THR A 112 -4.13 10.35 -12.04
CA THR A 112 -3.13 10.54 -13.09
C THR A 112 -2.56 9.21 -13.55
N GLY A 113 -2.31 9.11 -14.85
CA GLY A 113 -1.77 7.91 -15.49
C GLY A 113 -0.28 8.04 -15.73
N GLY A 114 0.44 6.92 -15.55
CA GLY A 114 1.87 6.83 -15.75
C GLY A 114 2.33 5.49 -16.30
N LEU A 115 3.64 5.38 -16.50
CA LEU A 115 4.30 4.11 -16.72
C LEU A 115 4.87 3.64 -15.37
N SER A 116 4.81 2.34 -15.13
CA SER A 116 5.38 1.70 -13.94
C SER A 116 6.91 1.85 -13.83
N TRP A 117 7.60 2.10 -14.95
CA TRP A 117 9.05 2.25 -15.03
C TRP A 117 9.45 3.31 -16.07
N GLY A 118 10.52 4.04 -15.79
CA GLY A 118 11.05 5.14 -16.61
C GLY A 118 10.53 6.51 -16.20
N ASP A 119 10.90 7.54 -16.96
CA ASP A 119 10.31 8.88 -16.82
C ASP A 119 8.80 8.77 -17.01
N GLY A 120 8.03 9.38 -16.11
CA GLY A 120 6.59 9.38 -16.20
C GLY A 120 6.13 9.99 -17.52
N PRO A 121 5.11 9.43 -18.19
CA PRO A 121 4.53 10.02 -19.38
C PRO A 121 3.86 11.38 -19.11
N THR A 122 3.71 11.74 -17.83
CA THR A 122 3.08 12.97 -17.35
C THR A 122 3.93 13.60 -16.25
N GLU A 123 4.00 14.94 -16.22
CA GLU A 123 4.74 15.66 -15.17
C GLU A 123 4.09 15.46 -13.80
N ALA A 124 2.76 15.22 -13.78
CA ALA A 124 2.03 14.93 -12.56
C ALA A 124 2.42 13.57 -11.95
N TYR A 125 2.57 12.53 -12.76
CA TYR A 125 2.85 11.19 -12.24
C TYR A 125 4.14 11.14 -11.41
N ASP A 126 5.24 11.70 -11.94
CA ASP A 126 6.52 11.75 -11.23
C ASP A 126 6.45 12.66 -9.99
N ALA A 127 5.71 13.76 -10.08
CA ALA A 127 5.52 14.64 -8.94
C ALA A 127 4.80 13.94 -7.77
N TRP A 128 3.94 12.96 -8.05
CA TRP A 128 3.18 12.24 -7.03
C TRP A 128 4.00 11.20 -6.26
N ASP A 129 5.23 10.87 -6.70
CA ASP A 129 6.12 9.94 -5.98
C ASP A 129 6.33 10.37 -4.53
N VAL A 130 6.37 11.68 -4.25
CA VAL A 130 6.58 12.20 -2.89
C VAL A 130 5.48 11.79 -1.89
N VAL A 131 4.30 11.37 -2.36
CA VAL A 131 3.18 10.91 -1.52
C VAL A 131 2.69 9.49 -1.85
N HIS A 132 3.25 8.84 -2.88
CA HIS A 132 2.89 7.47 -3.28
C HIS A 132 4.05 6.47 -3.17
N ASP A 133 5.30 6.93 -3.24
CA ASP A 133 6.45 6.04 -3.29
C ASP A 133 6.89 5.63 -1.88
N THR A 134 6.50 4.42 -1.49
CA THR A 134 6.88 3.81 -0.22
C THR A 134 8.23 3.11 -0.27
N GLY A 135 8.83 2.95 -1.46
CA GLY A 135 10.07 2.21 -1.66
C GLY A 135 11.30 3.11 -1.76
N ARG A 136 11.15 4.32 -2.31
CA ARG A 136 12.25 5.26 -2.51
C ARG A 136 12.43 6.24 -1.35
N LEU A 137 11.41 6.46 -0.54
CA LEU A 137 11.48 7.28 0.67
C LEU A 137 11.72 6.40 1.90
N PRO A 138 12.31 6.95 2.98
CA PRO A 138 12.37 6.26 4.25
C PRO A 138 10.96 5.86 4.72
N ALA A 139 10.88 4.72 5.41
CA ALA A 139 9.60 4.14 5.81
C ALA A 139 8.71 5.18 6.52
N THR A 140 7.42 5.20 6.17
CA THR A 140 6.38 6.10 6.70
C THR A 140 6.48 7.58 6.32
N TRP A 141 7.54 8.05 5.67
CA TRP A 141 7.67 9.48 5.33
C TRP A 141 6.57 9.95 4.38
N SER A 142 6.31 9.17 3.32
CA SER A 142 5.22 9.41 2.36
C SER A 142 3.86 9.54 3.05
N ASP A 143 3.55 8.62 3.97
CA ASP A 143 2.30 8.65 4.75
C ASP A 143 2.21 9.89 5.65
N GLN A 144 3.32 10.28 6.28
CA GLN A 144 3.37 11.47 7.14
C GLN A 144 3.19 12.75 6.33
N PHE A 145 3.79 12.86 5.15
CA PHE A 145 3.59 13.98 4.23
C PHE A 145 2.13 14.05 3.79
N GLY A 146 1.57 12.92 3.35
CA GLY A 146 0.18 12.82 2.91
C GLY A 146 -0.80 13.20 4.02
N ALA A 147 -0.63 12.66 5.22
CA ALA A 147 -1.46 12.98 6.37
C ALA A 147 -1.38 14.47 6.75
N ALA A 148 -0.17 15.04 6.79
CA ALA A 148 0.02 16.47 7.08
C ALA A 148 -0.57 17.38 6.00
N ALA A 149 -0.52 16.94 4.74
CA ALA A 149 -1.14 17.60 3.59
C ALA A 149 -2.68 17.53 3.61
N GLY A 150 -3.27 16.72 4.49
CA GLY A 150 -4.72 16.49 4.56
C GLY A 150 -5.22 15.50 3.51
N LEU A 151 -4.33 14.69 2.92
CA LEU A 151 -4.70 13.64 1.99
C LEU A 151 -5.41 12.54 2.76
N LEU A 152 -6.51 12.06 2.19
CA LEU A 152 -7.21 10.90 2.70
C LEU A 152 -6.46 9.68 2.19
N HIS A 153 -5.97 8.86 3.11
CA HIS A 153 -5.54 7.53 2.73
C HIS A 153 -6.77 6.74 2.23
N PRO A 154 -6.69 6.05 1.09
CA PRO A 154 -7.76 5.17 0.63
C PRO A 154 -8.09 4.02 1.62
N VAL A 155 -7.26 3.85 2.66
CA VAL A 155 -7.43 2.87 3.74
C VAL A 155 -7.45 3.57 5.10
N GLY A 156 -8.52 3.31 5.85
CA GLY A 156 -8.94 4.06 7.05
C GLY A 156 -8.06 3.92 8.29
N ARG A 157 -6.80 4.35 8.24
CA ARG A 157 -6.07 4.73 9.47
C ARG A 157 -6.67 6.02 10.02
N ARG A 158 -7.65 5.87 10.90
CA ARG A 158 -8.23 7.00 11.65
C ARG A 158 -7.13 7.72 12.45
N PRO A 159 -7.02 9.05 12.38
CA PRO A 159 -6.23 9.82 13.34
C PRO A 159 -6.83 9.64 14.74
N GLY A 160 -5.98 9.32 15.71
CA GLY A 160 -6.38 9.07 17.09
C GLY A 160 -7.21 10.22 17.66
N ARG A 161 -8.42 9.90 18.14
CA ARG A 161 -9.17 10.81 19.00
C ARG A 161 -8.38 11.00 20.29
N HIS A 162 -7.86 12.20 20.50
CA HIS A 162 -7.40 12.68 21.79
C HIS A 162 -8.55 12.57 22.80
N HIS A 163 -8.49 11.55 23.66
CA HIS A 163 -9.22 11.60 24.91
C HIS A 163 -8.54 12.63 25.81
N ARG A 164 -9.23 13.76 26.02
CA ARG A 164 -8.99 14.63 27.17
C ARG A 164 -9.13 13.79 28.44
N HIS A 165 -8.04 13.67 29.19
CA HIS A 165 -8.09 13.33 30.60
C HIS A 165 -7.41 14.43 31.41
N LEU A 166 -8.22 15.12 32.23
CA LEU A 166 -7.75 15.84 33.43
C LEU A 166 -7.70 14.83 34.61
N PRO A 167 -6.97 15.15 35.69
CA PRO A 167 -5.92 14.28 36.24
C PRO A 167 -6.38 13.46 37.44
N SER A 168 -5.67 12.36 37.70
CA SER A 168 -5.60 11.79 39.05
C SER A 168 -4.17 11.33 39.34
N LEU A 169 -3.66 11.76 40.48
CA LEU A 169 -2.33 11.50 41.05
C LEU A 169 -2.21 10.04 41.51
N GLY A 170 -1.02 9.43 41.39
CA GLY A 170 -0.67 8.26 42.20
C GLY A 170 0.38 7.28 41.66
N LEU A 171 1.66 7.65 41.80
CA LEU A 171 2.83 6.82 42.22
C LEU A 171 3.22 5.48 41.53
N THR A 172 4.48 5.51 41.02
CA THR A 172 5.57 4.50 41.04
C THR A 172 5.67 3.34 40.02
N ARG A 173 6.53 3.56 38.99
CA ARG A 173 7.71 2.79 38.45
C ARG A 173 7.68 1.25 38.33
N PRO A 174 8.53 0.64 37.45
CA PRO A 174 8.88 0.95 36.07
C PRO A 174 8.61 -0.27 35.15
N THR A 175 7.99 -0.08 33.99
CA THR A 175 7.77 -1.18 33.03
C THR A 175 8.95 -1.34 32.09
N THR A 176 9.74 -2.39 32.30
CA THR A 176 10.35 -3.13 31.20
C THR A 176 9.21 -3.76 30.40
N LYS A 177 8.97 -3.33 29.16
CA LYS A 177 8.10 -4.08 28.24
C LYS A 177 8.68 -3.98 26.84
N GLY A 178 9.33 -5.07 26.44
CA GLY A 178 9.56 -5.36 25.02
C GLY A 178 8.23 -5.32 24.28
N ALA A 179 8.31 -4.94 23.01
CA ALA A 179 7.22 -4.97 22.06
C ALA A 179 6.45 -6.30 22.19
N LEU A 180 5.23 -6.24 22.72
CA LEU A 180 4.28 -7.33 22.60
C LEU A 180 3.83 -7.33 21.15
N MET A 181 4.27 -8.31 20.38
CA MET A 181 3.60 -8.62 19.13
C MET A 181 2.19 -9.12 19.49
N SER A 182 1.16 -8.40 19.04
CA SER A 182 -0.23 -8.80 19.26
C SER A 182 -0.45 -10.18 18.66
N ARG A 183 -1.09 -11.08 19.41
CA ARG A 183 -1.35 -12.47 18.99
C ARG A 183 -2.84 -12.70 18.75
N VAL A 184 -3.17 -13.53 17.76
CA VAL A 184 -4.54 -13.98 17.54
C VAL A 184 -4.94 -14.91 18.70
N ILE A 185 -5.96 -14.51 19.47
CA ILE A 185 -6.51 -15.30 20.58
C ILE A 185 -7.75 -16.09 20.19
N ARG A 186 -8.39 -15.74 19.07
CA ARG A 186 -9.55 -16.46 18.55
C ARG A 186 -9.68 -16.29 17.04
N ARG A 187 -10.03 -17.38 16.36
CA ARG A 187 -10.48 -17.39 14.96
C ARG A 187 -11.96 -17.73 14.93
N ILE A 188 -12.76 -16.96 14.22
CA ILE A 188 -14.20 -17.13 14.10
C ILE A 188 -14.52 -17.35 12.62
N ASP A 189 -15.03 -18.53 12.28
CA ASP A 189 -15.53 -18.82 10.94
C ASP A 189 -16.77 -17.97 10.66
N ARG A 190 -16.75 -17.21 9.57
CA ARG A 190 -17.85 -16.36 9.11
C ARG A 190 -18.53 -16.90 7.85
N GLY A 191 -18.18 -18.10 7.43
CA GLY A 191 -18.77 -18.82 6.33
C GLY A 191 -18.15 -18.49 4.98
N ALA A 192 -18.76 -19.05 3.93
CA ALA A 192 -18.36 -18.85 2.55
C ALA A 192 -19.22 -17.80 1.85
N ARG A 193 -18.63 -17.10 0.87
CA ARG A 193 -19.31 -16.20 -0.07
C ARG A 193 -18.81 -16.48 -1.48
N THR A 194 -19.74 -16.54 -2.43
CA THR A 194 -19.41 -16.72 -3.85
C THR A 194 -19.28 -15.36 -4.53
N ILE A 195 -18.11 -15.07 -5.09
CA ILE A 195 -17.80 -13.83 -5.83
C ILE A 195 -17.19 -14.23 -7.18
N ASP A 196 -17.76 -13.72 -8.28
CA ASP A 196 -17.34 -14.06 -9.65
C ASP A 196 -17.23 -15.57 -9.90
N GLY A 197 -18.12 -16.35 -9.29
CA GLY A 197 -18.14 -17.81 -9.40
C GLY A 197 -17.11 -18.56 -8.54
N ILE A 198 -16.31 -17.83 -7.74
CA ILE A 198 -15.30 -18.41 -6.84
C ILE A 198 -15.81 -18.33 -5.40
N ASP A 199 -15.77 -19.46 -4.69
CA ASP A 199 -16.13 -19.53 -3.28
C ASP A 199 -14.97 -19.07 -2.40
N LEU A 200 -15.22 -18.03 -1.61
CA LEU A 200 -14.28 -17.43 -0.66
C LEU A 200 -14.72 -17.74 0.76
N HIS A 201 -13.81 -18.25 1.59
CA HIS A 201 -14.00 -18.47 3.01
C HIS A 201 -13.49 -17.28 3.81
N LEU A 202 -14.32 -16.77 4.72
CA LEU A 202 -14.01 -15.61 5.55
C LEU A 202 -13.80 -16.04 7.00
N THR A 203 -12.64 -15.71 7.54
CA THR A 203 -12.31 -15.94 8.95
C THR A 203 -12.05 -14.62 9.66
N GLU A 204 -12.76 -14.35 10.76
CA GLU A 204 -12.45 -13.22 11.63
C GLU A 204 -11.40 -13.60 12.66
N LEU A 205 -10.33 -12.82 12.75
CA LEU A 205 -9.27 -12.92 13.73
C LEU A 205 -9.50 -11.91 14.84
N VAL A 206 -9.50 -12.39 16.09
CA VAL A 206 -9.57 -11.55 17.29
C VAL A 206 -8.21 -11.56 17.96
N TRP A 207 -7.65 -10.37 18.17
CA TRP A 207 -6.31 -10.14 18.71
C TRP A 207 -6.36 -9.88 20.22
N ASP A 208 -5.26 -10.13 20.94
CA ASP A 208 -5.21 -9.97 22.40
C ASP A 208 -5.22 -8.52 22.89
N ASP A 209 -4.90 -7.57 22.01
CA ASP A 209 -5.09 -6.13 22.22
C ASP A 209 -6.55 -5.66 22.00
N GLY A 210 -7.45 -6.58 21.63
CA GLY A 210 -8.86 -6.29 21.33
C GLY A 210 -9.12 -5.90 19.88
N GLY A 211 -8.09 -5.86 19.03
CA GLY A 211 -8.20 -5.68 17.60
C GLY A 211 -8.99 -6.79 16.92
N ARG A 212 -9.51 -6.48 15.73
CA ARG A 212 -10.18 -7.45 14.85
C ARG A 212 -9.68 -7.28 13.44
N SER A 213 -9.44 -8.39 12.76
CA SER A 213 -9.16 -8.40 11.33
C SER A 213 -9.85 -9.59 10.66
N PHE A 214 -9.84 -9.61 9.33
CA PHE A 214 -10.51 -10.61 8.52
C PHE A 214 -9.54 -11.19 7.50
N GLU A 215 -9.43 -12.51 7.51
CA GLU A 215 -8.67 -13.32 6.59
C GLU A 215 -9.62 -13.85 5.51
N VAL A 216 -9.20 -13.78 4.25
CA VAL A 216 -9.99 -14.20 3.09
C VAL A 216 -9.23 -15.27 2.34
N ARG A 217 -9.78 -16.48 2.28
CA ARG A 217 -9.16 -17.61 1.59
C ARG A 217 -10.02 -18.09 0.43
N ARG A 218 -9.39 -18.39 -0.70
CA ARG A 218 -10.04 -19.13 -1.80
C ARG A 218 -10.24 -20.59 -1.41
N THR A 219 -11.44 -21.11 -1.57
CA THR A 219 -11.72 -22.51 -1.21
C THR A 219 -11.24 -23.52 -2.26
N ASP A 220 -11.13 -23.10 -3.52
CA ASP A 220 -10.73 -23.97 -4.63
C ASP A 220 -9.21 -24.20 -4.70
N THR A 221 -8.42 -23.21 -4.26
CA THR A 221 -6.96 -23.27 -4.27
C THR A 221 -6.31 -23.24 -2.88
N ASP A 222 -7.10 -23.07 -1.82
CA ASP A 222 -6.62 -22.82 -0.45
C ASP A 222 -5.73 -21.56 -0.32
N LEU A 223 -5.73 -20.69 -1.34
CA LEU A 223 -4.91 -19.48 -1.39
C LEU A 223 -5.44 -18.42 -0.42
N ASP A 224 -4.61 -17.98 0.50
CA ASP A 224 -4.88 -16.81 1.34
C ASP A 224 -4.69 -15.53 0.53
N LEU A 225 -5.79 -14.82 0.28
CA LEU A 225 -5.79 -13.54 -0.45
C LEU A 225 -5.36 -12.37 0.45
N THR A 226 -5.08 -12.64 1.71
CA THR A 226 -4.74 -11.66 2.75
C THR A 226 -3.46 -12.04 3.50
N GLU A 227 -2.61 -12.88 2.90
CA GLU A 227 -1.35 -13.36 3.51
C GLU A 227 -0.44 -12.19 3.94
N ASP A 228 -0.35 -11.16 3.10
CA ASP A 228 0.46 -9.95 3.35
C ASP A 228 -0.22 -8.93 4.27
N GLY A 229 -1.48 -9.17 4.66
CA GLY A 229 -2.23 -8.29 5.53
C GLY A 229 -3.71 -8.63 5.59
N CYS A 230 -4.18 -9.01 6.79
CA CYS A 230 -5.60 -9.18 7.05
C CYS A 230 -6.35 -7.85 6.93
N LEU A 231 -7.62 -7.90 6.54
CA LEU A 231 -8.46 -6.72 6.42
C LEU A 231 -8.89 -6.23 7.81
N ASP A 232 -8.74 -4.94 8.10
CA ASP A 232 -9.16 -4.36 9.39
C ASP A 232 -10.71 -4.23 9.52
N THR A 233 -11.42 -4.31 8.40
CA THR A 233 -12.89 -4.16 8.33
C THR A 233 -13.52 -5.30 7.55
N TRP A 234 -14.80 -5.55 7.82
CA TRP A 234 -15.56 -6.59 7.13
C TRP A 234 -15.61 -6.28 5.61
N PRO A 235 -15.16 -7.19 4.73
CA PRO A 235 -15.10 -6.91 3.31
C PRO A 235 -16.49 -6.84 2.68
N THR A 236 -16.64 -5.94 1.71
CA THR A 236 -17.78 -5.89 0.79
C THR A 236 -17.51 -6.83 -0.39
N ASP A 237 -18.56 -7.23 -1.10
CA ASP A 237 -18.45 -8.12 -2.26
C ASP A 237 -17.59 -7.49 -3.39
N GLU A 238 -17.66 -6.17 -3.56
CA GLU A 238 -16.78 -5.42 -4.47
C GLU A 238 -15.31 -5.49 -4.06
N HIS A 239 -15.02 -5.39 -2.76
CA HIS A 239 -13.65 -5.52 -2.24
C HIS A 239 -13.11 -6.93 -2.46
N LEU A 240 -13.95 -7.95 -2.26
CA LEU A 240 -13.60 -9.35 -2.54
C LEU A 240 -13.33 -9.59 -4.04
N ALA A 241 -14.13 -8.98 -4.92
CA ALA A 241 -13.93 -9.06 -6.37
C ALA A 241 -12.61 -8.40 -6.79
N ASN A 242 -12.24 -7.28 -6.15
CA ASN A 242 -10.95 -6.63 -6.38
C ASN A 242 -9.78 -7.50 -5.88
N LEU A 243 -9.87 -8.08 -4.68
CA LEU A 243 -8.86 -9.01 -4.16
C LEU A 243 -8.64 -10.21 -5.09
N LEU A 244 -9.72 -10.78 -5.62
CA LEU A 244 -9.64 -11.85 -6.62
C LEU A 244 -8.93 -11.39 -7.90
N ARG A 245 -9.16 -10.16 -8.34
CA ARG A 245 -8.54 -9.58 -9.54
C ARG A 245 -7.05 -9.27 -9.35
N ASP A 246 -6.68 -8.79 -8.18
CA ASP A 246 -5.29 -8.45 -7.85
C ASP A 246 -4.43 -9.71 -7.68
N HIS A 247 -5.03 -10.79 -7.16
CA HIS A 247 -4.42 -12.12 -7.07
C HIS A 247 -4.65 -12.99 -8.31
N ALA A 248 -5.17 -12.42 -9.42
CA ALA A 248 -5.35 -13.11 -10.69
C ALA A 248 -4.02 -13.30 -11.44
N GLY A 249 -3.05 -13.97 -10.80
CA GLY A 249 -1.87 -14.55 -11.45
C GLY A 249 -2.24 -15.71 -12.37
N SER A 250 -1.30 -16.57 -12.75
CA SER A 250 -1.64 -17.82 -13.46
C SER A 250 -2.19 -18.85 -12.47
N TRP A 251 -3.43 -19.29 -12.66
CA TRP A 251 -3.99 -20.47 -12.00
C TRP A 251 -3.38 -21.72 -12.62
N SER A 252 -2.92 -22.66 -11.80
CA SER A 252 -2.40 -23.95 -12.28
C SER A 252 -3.32 -25.07 -11.80
N CYS A 253 -3.80 -25.88 -12.74
CA CYS A 253 -4.59 -27.06 -12.44
C CYS A 253 -3.75 -28.11 -11.69
N LEU A 254 -4.16 -28.51 -10.49
CA LEU A 254 -3.46 -29.52 -9.70
C LEU A 254 -3.53 -30.92 -10.32
N GLY A 255 -4.58 -31.23 -11.10
CA GLY A 255 -4.77 -32.54 -11.73
C GLY A 255 -3.88 -32.75 -12.97
N CYS A 256 -3.82 -31.77 -13.87
CA CYS A 256 -3.10 -31.91 -15.14
C CYS A 256 -1.94 -30.92 -15.36
N GLY A 257 -1.71 -29.99 -14.44
CA GLY A 257 -0.63 -29.00 -14.51
C GLY A 257 -0.85 -27.87 -15.52
N ALA A 258 -2.04 -27.74 -16.11
CA ALA A 258 -2.34 -26.65 -17.05
C ALA A 258 -2.31 -25.29 -16.34
N ALA A 259 -1.63 -24.31 -16.93
CA ALA A 259 -1.61 -22.93 -16.46
C ALA A 259 -2.58 -22.07 -17.26
N ILE A 260 -3.56 -21.46 -16.59
CA ILE A 260 -4.57 -20.58 -17.17
C ILE A 260 -4.43 -19.20 -16.51
N GLY A 261 -4.58 -18.12 -17.26
CA GLY A 261 -4.57 -16.78 -16.68
C GLY A 261 -5.72 -16.64 -15.68
N GLY A 262 -5.46 -16.16 -14.46
CA GLY A 262 -6.44 -16.05 -13.37
C GLY A 262 -7.64 -15.15 -13.69
N ARG A 263 -7.51 -14.31 -14.73
CA ARG A 263 -8.57 -13.46 -15.28
C ARG A 263 -9.54 -14.21 -16.20
N GLN A 264 -9.28 -15.48 -16.51
CA GLN A 264 -10.10 -16.32 -17.38
C GLN A 264 -10.93 -17.30 -16.54
N THR A 265 -11.76 -16.77 -15.64
CA THR A 265 -12.56 -17.54 -14.67
C THR A 265 -13.46 -18.60 -15.33
N ASP A 266 -14.06 -18.29 -16.47
CA ASP A 266 -14.86 -19.25 -17.24
C ASP A 266 -14.01 -20.43 -17.74
N LEU A 267 -12.82 -20.15 -18.26
CA LEU A 267 -11.88 -21.18 -18.72
C LEU A 267 -11.32 -22.02 -17.58
N ILE A 268 -11.10 -21.42 -16.40
CA ILE A 268 -10.70 -22.17 -15.20
C ILE A 268 -11.83 -23.09 -14.75
N THR A 269 -13.07 -22.59 -14.71
CA THR A 269 -14.25 -23.36 -14.28
C THR A 269 -14.54 -24.53 -15.23
N ASP A 270 -14.54 -24.28 -16.54
CA ASP A 270 -14.69 -25.34 -17.54
C ASP A 270 -13.55 -26.35 -17.44
N HIS A 271 -12.31 -25.89 -17.24
CA HIS A 271 -11.16 -26.77 -17.13
C HIS A 271 -11.20 -27.64 -15.85
N VAL A 272 -11.59 -27.10 -14.70
CA VAL A 272 -11.78 -27.89 -13.46
C VAL A 272 -12.84 -28.96 -13.68
N ARG A 273 -13.98 -28.60 -14.26
CA ARG A 273 -15.07 -29.56 -14.55
C ARG A 273 -14.59 -30.69 -15.46
N ASP A 274 -13.84 -30.36 -16.51
CA ASP A 274 -13.40 -31.32 -17.50
C ASP A 274 -12.21 -32.17 -16.98
N CYS A 275 -11.33 -31.60 -16.17
CA CYS A 275 -10.23 -32.31 -15.52
C CYS A 275 -10.73 -33.31 -14.46
N ASP A 276 -11.70 -32.92 -13.64
CA ASP A 276 -12.35 -33.82 -12.66
C ASP A 276 -13.10 -34.99 -13.31
N ALA A 277 -13.66 -34.76 -14.50
CA ALA A 277 -14.32 -35.81 -15.29
C ALA A 277 -13.31 -36.79 -15.92
N ALA A 278 -12.12 -36.31 -16.28
CA ALA A 278 -11.04 -37.14 -16.81
C ALA A 278 -10.46 -38.09 -15.75
N ASP A 279 -10.29 -37.63 -14.50
CA ASP A 279 -9.83 -38.47 -13.39
C ASP A 279 -10.86 -39.52 -12.94
N ARG A 280 -12.15 -39.27 -13.18
CA ARG A 280 -13.23 -40.22 -12.88
C ARG A 280 -13.53 -41.20 -14.03
N SER A 281 -12.86 -41.07 -15.17
CA SER A 281 -12.98 -42.04 -16.25
C SER A 281 -12.22 -43.31 -15.86
N PRO A 282 -12.88 -44.46 -15.65
CA PRO A 282 -12.17 -45.69 -15.39
C PRO A 282 -11.31 -45.98 -16.61
N ALA A 283 -10.01 -46.14 -16.38
CA ALA A 283 -9.06 -46.57 -17.40
C ALA A 283 -9.61 -47.82 -18.11
N GLY A 284 -10.13 -47.60 -19.32
CA GLY A 284 -10.41 -48.69 -20.25
C GLY A 284 -9.09 -49.42 -20.51
N PRO A 285 -9.12 -50.77 -20.59
CA PRO A 285 -7.91 -51.57 -20.60
C PRO A 285 -7.06 -51.21 -21.82
N ARG A 286 -5.81 -50.81 -21.57
CA ARG A 286 -4.76 -50.78 -22.58
C ARG A 286 -4.35 -52.22 -22.89
N ASP A 287 -5.02 -52.83 -23.86
CA ASP A 287 -4.54 -54.05 -24.50
C ASP A 287 -3.33 -53.74 -25.38
N ARG A 288 -2.35 -54.65 -25.31
CA ARG A 288 -1.18 -54.76 -26.17
C ARG A 288 -1.55 -55.28 -27.56
#